data_AF-A0A7C6QUZ5-F1
#
_entry.id   AF-A0A7C6QUZ5-F1
#
_cell.length_a   1.000
_cell.length_b   1.000
_cell.length_c   1.000
_cell.angle_alpha   90.00
_cell.angle_beta   90.00
_cell.angle_gamma   90.00
#
_symmetry.space_group_name_H-M   'P 1'
#
loop_
_entity.id
_entity.type
_entity.pdbx_description
1 polymer ?
#
loop_
_entity_poly.entity_id
_entity_poly.type
_entity_poly.pdbx_seq_one_letter_code
_entity_poly.pdbx_strand_id
1 'polypeptide(L)'
;MNSNNKEIKDQNAKSDKLSSLIKRFKKKSLLNAKRNNTTDIHEDNFDRDNLVESIRLARLEWLDASRNFEFAYDKEIIDYYTYQMKASETRYQYLLKLAREKSIKLGKKDNIQYIFQGKNMSG
;
A
#
# COMPACT_ATOMS: atom_id res chain seq x y z
N MET A 1 -4.61 38.83 33.87
CA MET A 1 -4.01 37.57 34.38
C MET A 1 -4.99 36.44 34.06
N ASN A 2 -4.75 35.41 33.26
CA ASN A 2 -3.59 34.92 32.50
C ASN A 2 -4.17 34.00 31.38
N SER A 3 -3.80 34.22 30.11
CA SER A 3 -4.45 33.62 28.90
C SER A 3 -3.80 32.33 28.39
N ASN A 4 -3.29 31.44 29.26
CA ASN A 4 -2.35 30.39 28.83
C ASN A 4 -2.80 28.92 28.99
N ASN A 5 -4.09 28.61 29.15
CA ASN A 5 -4.52 27.23 29.45
C ASN A 5 -5.61 26.65 28.52
N LYS A 6 -5.59 26.95 27.22
CA LYS A 6 -6.49 26.28 26.25
C LYS A 6 -5.81 25.61 25.06
N GLU A 7 -4.49 25.77 24.90
CA GLU A 7 -3.79 25.33 23.68
C GLU A 7 -2.98 24.03 23.82
N ILE A 8 -3.00 23.36 24.98
CA ILE A 8 -2.13 22.18 25.23
C ILE A 8 -2.89 20.82 25.12
N LYS A 9 -4.18 20.79 24.76
CA LYS A 9 -4.93 19.51 24.72
C LYS A 9 -5.11 18.84 23.35
N ASP A 10 -4.85 19.52 22.23
CA ASP A 10 -5.20 18.97 20.91
C ASP A 10 -4.05 18.28 20.15
N GLN A 11 -2.83 18.25 20.68
CA GLN A 11 -1.68 17.61 20.02
C GLN A 11 -1.46 16.13 20.40
N ASN A 12 -2.12 15.62 21.45
CA ASN A 12 -1.90 14.25 21.93
C ASN A 12 -2.93 13.20 21.48
N ALA A 13 -3.92 13.56 20.65
CA ALA A 13 -4.95 12.60 20.19
C ALA A 13 -4.61 11.86 18.87
N LYS A 14 -3.54 12.26 18.16
CA LYS A 14 -3.16 11.66 16.87
C LYS A 14 -1.99 10.66 16.96
N SER A 15 -1.21 10.65 18.05
CA SER A 15 -0.08 9.71 18.23
C SER A 15 -0.49 8.30 18.64
N ASP A 16 -1.67 8.13 19.26
CA ASP A 16 -2.11 6.83 19.77
C ASP A 16 -2.64 5.88 18.68
N LYS A 17 -3.15 6.43 17.57
CA LYS A 17 -3.63 5.62 16.43
C LYS A 17 -2.47 5.03 15.61
N LEU A 18 -1.29 5.63 15.63
CA LEU A 18 -0.11 5.10 14.94
C LEU A 18 0.59 4.02 15.79
N SER A 19 0.54 4.16 17.12
CA SER A 19 1.07 3.19 18.09
C SER A 19 0.36 1.82 18.01
N SER A 20 -0.94 1.79 17.70
CA SER A 20 -1.70 0.55 17.52
C SER A 20 -1.31 -0.23 16.26
N LEU A 21 -0.85 0.46 15.20
CA LEU A 21 -0.37 -0.14 13.96
C LEU A 21 1.02 -0.77 14.14
N ILE A 22 1.91 -0.12 14.89
CA ILE A 22 3.29 -0.59 15.11
C ILE A 22 3.33 -1.81 16.04
N LYS A 23 2.39 -1.94 16.98
CA LYS A 23 2.28 -3.12 17.87
C LYS A 23 2.08 -4.44 17.12
N ARG A 24 1.46 -4.43 15.93
CA ARG A 24 1.27 -5.64 15.11
C ARG A 24 2.55 -6.13 14.44
N PHE A 25 3.53 -5.25 14.20
CA PHE A 25 4.78 -5.61 13.54
C PHE A 25 5.78 -6.30 14.47
N LYS A 26 5.83 -5.96 15.78
CA LYS A 26 6.76 -6.60 16.73
C LYS A 26 6.35 -8.00 17.20
N LYS A 27 5.08 -8.42 17.03
CA LYS A 27 4.60 -9.72 17.53
C LYS A 27 4.94 -10.92 16.61
N LYS A 28 5.38 -10.68 15.37
CA LYS A 28 5.66 -11.75 14.40
C LYS A 28 7.12 -12.24 14.37
N SER A 29 8.05 -11.63 15.11
CA SER A 29 9.48 -12.01 15.03
C SER A 29 9.95 -12.90 16.19
N LEU A 30 9.07 -13.43 17.03
CA LEU A 30 9.44 -14.32 18.13
C LEU A 30 8.47 -15.50 18.18
N LEU A 31 9.03 -16.71 18.34
CA LEU A 31 8.42 -18.04 18.47
C LEU A 31 8.02 -18.72 17.13
N ASN A 32 8.41 -19.95 16.76
CA ASN A 32 9.16 -21.00 17.43
C ASN A 32 9.62 -22.08 16.42
N ALA A 33 10.78 -22.66 16.70
CA ALA A 33 11.22 -23.92 16.14
C ALA A 33 10.29 -25.08 16.57
N LYS A 34 9.60 -25.71 15.60
CA LYS A 34 9.30 -27.15 15.62
C LYS A 34 8.96 -27.59 14.19
N ARG A 35 9.83 -28.42 13.62
CA ARG A 35 9.62 -29.11 12.34
C ARG A 35 8.54 -30.17 12.50
N ASN A 36 7.51 -30.09 11.67
CA ASN A 36 6.63 -31.20 11.33
C ASN A 36 5.98 -30.94 9.96
N ASN A 37 6.00 -31.97 9.11
CA ASN A 37 5.78 -31.98 7.67
C ASN A 37 4.35 -31.63 7.23
N THR A 38 3.92 -30.39 7.42
CA THR A 38 2.62 -29.82 6.97
C THR A 38 2.74 -28.39 6.42
N THR A 39 3.96 -27.86 6.25
CA THR A 39 4.24 -26.42 6.06
C THR A 39 4.22 -25.93 4.60
N ASP A 40 4.43 -26.79 3.60
CA ASP A 40 4.61 -26.32 2.21
C ASP A 40 3.35 -25.70 1.58
N ILE A 41 2.16 -26.20 1.89
CA ILE A 41 0.91 -25.71 1.27
C ILE A 41 0.50 -24.33 1.83
N HIS A 42 0.88 -24.01 3.08
CA HIS A 42 0.51 -22.76 3.72
C HIS A 42 1.48 -21.60 3.40
N GLU A 43 2.77 -21.90 3.24
CA GLU A 43 3.81 -20.91 2.94
C GLU A 43 3.68 -20.37 1.51
N ASP A 44 3.48 -21.25 0.53
CA ASP A 44 3.29 -20.87 -0.88
C ASP A 44 2.02 -20.00 -1.10
N ASN A 45 0.94 -20.32 -0.40
CA ASN A 45 -0.29 -19.52 -0.46
C ASN A 45 -0.11 -18.15 0.21
N PHE A 46 0.62 -18.10 1.34
CA PHE A 46 0.93 -16.85 2.02
C PHE A 46 1.77 -15.92 1.14
N ASP A 47 2.78 -16.46 0.45
CA ASP A 47 3.60 -15.72 -0.49
C ASP A 47 2.83 -15.22 -1.71
N ARG A 48 1.92 -16.06 -2.24
CA ARG A 48 1.01 -15.65 -3.31
C ARG A 48 0.11 -14.50 -2.87
N ASP A 49 -0.54 -14.62 -1.72
CA ASP A 49 -1.47 -13.61 -1.22
C ASP A 49 -0.76 -12.29 -0.91
N ASN A 50 0.45 -12.36 -0.32
CA ASN A 50 1.30 -11.19 -0.09
C ASN A 50 1.71 -10.51 -1.40
N LEU A 51 2.02 -11.28 -2.45
CA LEU A 51 2.36 -10.71 -3.75
C LEU A 51 1.16 -10.01 -4.39
N VAL A 52 -0.02 -10.66 -4.38
CA VAL A 52 -1.26 -10.07 -4.90
C VAL A 52 -1.61 -8.78 -4.14
N GLU A 53 -1.50 -8.79 -2.82
CA GLU A 53 -1.74 -7.62 -2.00
C GLU A 53 -0.73 -6.51 -2.27
N SER A 54 0.55 -6.84 -2.45
CA SER A 54 1.59 -5.88 -2.81
C SER A 54 1.33 -5.23 -4.16
N ILE A 55 0.84 -5.99 -5.15
CA ILE A 55 0.43 -5.47 -6.46
C ILE A 55 -0.72 -4.49 -6.30
N ARG A 56 -1.74 -4.85 -5.51
CA ARG A 56 -2.90 -4.00 -5.23
C ARG A 56 -2.48 -2.70 -4.56
N LEU A 57 -1.59 -2.76 -3.57
CA LEU A 57 -1.09 -1.59 -2.85
C LEU A 57 -0.26 -0.67 -3.74
N ALA A 58 0.70 -1.21 -4.50
CA ALA A 58 1.50 -0.41 -5.44
C ALA A 58 0.63 0.30 -6.48
N ARG A 59 -0.46 -0.33 -6.91
CA ARG A 59 -1.44 0.29 -7.79
C ARG A 59 -2.20 1.43 -7.12
N LEU A 60 -2.69 1.24 -5.89
CA LEU A 60 -3.39 2.29 -5.15
C LEU A 60 -2.46 3.48 -4.91
N GLU A 61 -1.21 3.23 -4.51
CA GLU A 61 -0.18 4.28 -4.36
C GLU A 61 -0.03 5.09 -5.66
N TRP A 62 0.02 4.43 -6.81
CA TRP A 62 0.13 5.12 -8.10
C TRP A 62 -1.11 5.94 -8.44
N LEU A 63 -2.31 5.38 -8.28
CA LEU A 63 -3.56 6.09 -8.54
C LEU A 63 -3.76 7.28 -7.58
N ASP A 64 -3.38 7.12 -6.31
CA ASP A 64 -3.47 8.16 -5.30
C ASP A 64 -2.48 9.29 -5.59
N ALA A 65 -1.23 8.96 -5.93
CA ALA A 65 -0.24 9.95 -6.35
C ALA A 65 -0.71 10.72 -7.60
N SER A 66 -1.34 10.02 -8.55
CA SER A 66 -1.88 10.64 -9.77
C SER A 66 -3.04 11.59 -9.47
N ARG A 67 -3.99 11.20 -8.60
CA ARG A 67 -5.08 12.08 -8.17
C ARG A 67 -4.58 13.28 -7.38
N ASN A 68 -3.59 13.08 -6.51
CA ASN A 68 -3.06 14.16 -5.68
C ASN A 68 -2.18 15.13 -6.48
N PHE A 69 -1.54 14.65 -7.56
CA PHE A 69 -0.80 15.50 -8.49
C PHE A 69 -1.67 16.60 -9.11
N GLU A 70 -2.97 16.35 -9.32
CA GLU A 70 -3.92 17.35 -9.85
C GLU A 70 -4.08 18.58 -8.93
N PHE A 71 -3.72 18.45 -7.65
CA PHE A 71 -3.77 19.52 -6.66
C PHE A 71 -2.37 20.04 -6.28
N ALA A 72 -1.33 19.67 -7.03
CA ALA A 72 0.03 20.13 -6.80
C ALA A 72 0.26 21.48 -7.51
N TYR A 73 0.48 22.53 -6.74
CA TYR A 73 0.69 23.89 -7.28
C TYR A 73 2.14 24.36 -7.17
N ASP A 74 2.81 24.03 -6.07
CA ASP A 74 4.20 24.42 -5.83
C ASP A 74 5.16 23.41 -6.45
N LYS A 75 6.31 23.92 -6.93
CA LYS A 75 7.31 23.12 -7.64
C LYS A 75 7.76 21.90 -6.83
N GLU A 76 7.96 22.06 -5.53
CA GLU A 76 8.38 21.01 -4.61
C GLU A 76 7.36 19.87 -4.54
N ILE A 77 6.07 20.21 -4.55
CA ILE A 77 4.96 19.25 -4.49
C ILE A 77 4.76 18.57 -5.83
N ILE A 78 4.92 19.30 -6.94
CA ILE A 78 4.93 18.76 -8.30
C ILE A 78 6.07 17.73 -8.45
N ASP A 79 7.29 18.08 -8.04
CA ASP A 79 8.46 17.19 -8.09
C ASP A 79 8.23 15.95 -7.23
N TYR A 80 7.68 16.13 -6.01
CA TYR A 80 7.33 15.04 -5.10
C TYR A 80 6.36 14.04 -5.73
N TYR A 81 5.20 14.49 -6.22
CA TYR A 81 4.20 13.58 -6.79
C TYR A 81 4.67 12.98 -8.12
N THR A 82 5.46 13.71 -8.91
CA THR A 82 6.10 13.16 -10.12
C THR A 82 7.00 11.99 -9.78
N TYR A 83 7.84 12.13 -8.75
CA TYR A 83 8.70 11.04 -8.28
C TYR A 83 7.86 9.87 -7.74
N GLN A 84 6.84 10.17 -6.92
CA GLN A 84 5.98 9.15 -6.34
C GLN A 84 5.23 8.34 -7.39
N MET A 85 4.69 8.99 -8.44
CA MET A 85 4.04 8.32 -9.57
C MET A 85 5.02 7.38 -10.29
N LYS A 86 6.21 7.86 -10.65
CA LYS A 86 7.22 7.03 -11.34
C LYS A 86 7.68 5.84 -10.49
N ALA A 87 7.89 6.05 -9.19
CA ALA A 87 8.33 5.01 -8.28
C ALA A 87 7.24 3.92 -8.09
N SER A 88 6.00 4.34 -7.86
CA SER A 88 4.87 3.43 -7.66
C SER A 88 4.49 2.67 -8.94
N GLU A 89 4.53 3.33 -10.10
CA GLU A 89 4.37 2.67 -11.41
C GLU A 89 5.45 1.60 -11.63
N THR A 90 6.72 1.96 -11.43
CA THR A 90 7.86 1.03 -11.59
C THR A 90 7.71 -0.18 -10.67
N ARG A 91 7.35 0.05 -9.40
CA ARG A 91 7.09 -1.00 -8.41
C ARG A 91 5.95 -1.91 -8.86
N TYR A 92 4.84 -1.33 -9.31
CA TYR A 92 3.69 -2.09 -9.79
C TYR A 92 4.06 -2.98 -10.99
N GLN A 93 4.78 -2.45 -11.98
CA GLN A 93 5.23 -3.22 -13.16
C GLN A 93 6.16 -4.38 -12.78
N TYR A 94 7.09 -4.14 -11.86
CA TYR A 94 7.97 -5.17 -11.33
C TYR A 94 7.18 -6.30 -10.64
N LEU A 95 6.23 -5.95 -9.78
CA LEU A 95 5.42 -6.95 -9.07
C LEU A 95 4.52 -7.76 -10.02
N LEU A 96 3.99 -7.13 -11.07
CA LEU A 96 3.28 -7.84 -12.14
C LEU A 96 4.20 -8.84 -12.87
N LYS A 97 5.45 -8.45 -13.15
CA LYS A 97 6.45 -9.35 -13.75
C LYS A 97 6.69 -10.55 -12.83
N LEU A 98 6.90 -10.31 -11.54
CA LEU A 98 7.11 -11.36 -10.55
C LEU A 98 5.90 -12.31 -10.44
N ALA A 99 4.68 -11.80 -10.50
CA ALA A 99 3.47 -12.63 -10.51
C ALA A 99 3.40 -13.53 -11.75
N ARG A 100 3.79 -13.02 -12.93
CA ARG A 100 3.87 -13.83 -14.16
C ARG A 100 4.91 -14.93 -14.05
N GLU A 101 6.10 -14.61 -13.54
CA GLU A 101 7.18 -15.59 -13.32
C GLU A 101 6.75 -16.72 -12.36
N LYS A 102 5.97 -16.38 -11.34
CA LYS A 102 5.40 -17.33 -10.37
C LYS A 102 4.09 -18.00 -10.86
N SER A 103 3.66 -17.76 -12.09
CA SER A 103 2.38 -18.28 -12.65
C SER A 103 1.14 -17.94 -11.79
N ILE A 104 1.17 -16.83 -11.05
CA ILE A 104 0.07 -16.36 -10.22
C ILE A 104 -0.94 -15.62 -11.10
N LYS A 105 -2.18 -16.12 -11.15
CA LYS A 105 -3.28 -15.47 -11.87
C LYS A 105 -3.86 -14.34 -11.03
N LEU A 106 -3.82 -13.12 -11.56
CA LEU A 106 -4.42 -11.94 -10.95
C LEU A 106 -5.91 -11.86 -11.27
N GLY A 107 -6.71 -11.37 -10.32
CA GLY A 107 -8.13 -11.13 -10.53
C GLY A 107 -8.39 -9.90 -11.40
N LYS A 108 -9.62 -9.75 -11.91
CA LYS A 108 -10.03 -8.58 -12.72
C LYS A 108 -9.79 -7.24 -12.00
N LYS A 109 -10.05 -7.21 -10.69
CA LYS A 109 -9.85 -6.05 -9.82
C LYS A 109 -8.38 -5.63 -9.66
N ASP A 110 -7.45 -6.54 -9.92
CA ASP A 110 -6.02 -6.31 -9.73
C ASP A 110 -5.37 -5.73 -11.01
N ASN A 111 -6.03 -5.84 -12.17
CA ASN A 111 -5.50 -5.40 -13.48
C ASN A 111 -5.97 -3.98 -13.91
N ILE A 112 -5.05 -3.15 -14.42
CA ILE A 112 -5.29 -1.71 -14.73
C ILE A 112 -6.27 -1.49 -15.87
N GLN A 113 -6.19 -2.35 -16.89
CA GLN A 113 -7.00 -2.26 -18.11
C GLN A 113 -8.51 -2.22 -17.83
N TYR A 114 -8.99 -2.92 -16.79
CA TYR A 114 -10.42 -3.05 -16.50
C TYR A 114 -11.04 -1.83 -15.80
N ILE A 115 -10.26 -0.97 -15.13
CA ILE A 115 -10.83 0.20 -14.42
C ILE A 115 -11.00 1.40 -15.37
N PHE A 116 -10.15 1.54 -16.38
CA PHE A 116 -10.32 2.59 -17.40
C PHE A 116 -11.47 2.28 -18.38
N GLN A 117 -11.74 1.00 -18.65
CA GLN A 117 -12.88 0.60 -19.47
C GLN A 117 -14.24 0.82 -18.78
N GLY A 118 -14.28 0.88 -17.45
CA GLY A 118 -15.50 1.10 -16.66
C GLY A 118 -16.00 2.55 -16.62
N LYS A 119 -15.21 3.54 -17.11
CA LYS A 119 -15.64 4.95 -17.20
C LYS A 119 -16.24 5.34 -18.56
N ASN A 120 -16.23 4.44 -19.56
CA ASN A 120 -16.73 4.71 -20.92
C ASN A 120 -18.05 3.98 -21.25
N MET A 121 -18.81 3.50 -20.26
CA MET A 121 -20.13 2.86 -20.47
C MET A 121 -21.29 3.59 -19.77
N SER A 122 -21.20 4.92 -19.66
CA SER A 122 -22.38 5.79 -19.52
C SER A 122 -22.31 6.86 -20.60
N GLY A 123 -22.80 6.48 -21.78
CA GLY A 123 -23.11 7.34 -22.90
C GLY A 123 -24.35 6.78 -23.57
#